data_AF-A0AAU2UTW3-F1
#
_entry.id   AF-A0AAU2UTW3-F1
#
_cell.length_a   1.000
_cell.length_b   1.000
_cell.length_c   1.000
_cell.angle_alpha   90.00
_cell.angle_beta   90.00
_cell.angle_gamma   90.00
#
_symmetry.space_group_name_H-M   'P 1'
#
loop_
_entity.id
_entity.type
_entity.pdbx_description
1 polymer ?
#
loop_
_entity_poly.entity_id
_entity_poly.type
_entity_poly.pdbx_seq_one_letter_code
_entity_poly.pdbx_strand_id
1 'polypeptide(L)'
;MHASHNLSQNPSREVSLAATIAVREQLTPEQAAYRAQALLEPYAEDLKTAETRERAILLLHHEDPATGTARALSHEKSVTPTYADYQHHLHLQIHRLVAENRFADVIVVDGRPVAAVQDDLRRRMHPHTALVPAGCLPGVRILALGGMSESGKSTAGEYLRTRHGYARLKISYLIEDAAHRAGIPDPYSIAPVVRAELLLDGLDRYAAAHHFHDRLTLESLS
;
A
#
# COMPACT_ATOMS: atom_id res chain seq x y z
N MET A 1 -3.93 -36.20 18.21
CA MET A 1 -3.47 -36.25 16.81
C MET A 1 -2.94 -34.86 16.49
N HIS A 2 -1.64 -34.66 16.70
CA HIS A 2 -0.97 -33.36 16.63
C HIS A 2 -0.79 -32.96 15.15
N ALA A 3 -1.47 -31.90 14.72
CA ALA A 3 -1.09 -31.19 13.51
C ALA A 3 0.13 -30.32 13.86
N SER A 4 1.31 -30.75 13.43
CA SER A 4 2.51 -29.94 13.44
C SER A 4 2.29 -28.75 12.51
N HIS A 5 1.95 -27.59 13.07
CA HIS A 5 1.99 -26.31 12.38
C HIS A 5 3.46 -25.92 12.12
N ASN A 6 4.07 -26.52 11.11
CA ASN A 6 5.23 -25.94 10.45
C ASN A 6 4.71 -24.96 9.39
N LEU A 7 4.30 -23.78 9.85
CA LEU A 7 4.21 -22.61 9.00
C LEU A 7 5.63 -22.38 8.46
N SER A 8 5.89 -22.57 7.17
CA SER A 8 7.11 -21.99 6.59
C SER A 8 7.04 -20.47 6.78
N GLN A 9 8.11 -19.90 7.30
CA GLN A 9 8.02 -18.58 7.91
C GLN A 9 8.37 -17.46 6.89
N ASN A 10 8.88 -17.82 5.70
CA ASN A 10 9.16 -16.88 4.59
C ASN A 10 8.28 -17.12 3.34
N PRO A 11 7.01 -16.67 3.33
CA PRO A 11 6.16 -16.89 2.17
C PRO A 11 6.66 -16.16 0.92
N SER A 12 7.38 -15.04 1.04
CA SER A 12 7.91 -14.31 -0.14
C SER A 12 9.09 -15.01 -0.80
N ARG A 13 10.08 -15.50 -0.03
CA ARG A 13 11.21 -16.26 -0.57
C ARG A 13 10.79 -17.62 -1.09
N GLU A 14 9.89 -18.31 -0.40
CA GLU A 14 9.32 -19.58 -0.85
C GLU A 14 8.64 -19.42 -2.21
N VAL A 15 7.83 -18.37 -2.38
CA VAL A 15 7.13 -18.04 -3.63
C VAL A 15 8.10 -17.83 -4.79
N SER A 16 9.10 -16.95 -4.63
CA SER A 16 10.04 -16.65 -5.72
C SER A 16 10.91 -17.85 -6.06
N LEU A 17 11.33 -18.62 -5.05
CA LEU A 17 12.13 -19.83 -5.25
C LEU A 17 11.31 -20.92 -5.96
N ALA A 18 10.09 -21.18 -5.51
CA ALA A 18 9.19 -22.16 -6.13
C ALA A 18 8.86 -21.77 -7.57
N ALA A 19 8.59 -20.49 -7.86
CA ALA A 19 8.38 -20.02 -9.23
C ALA A 19 9.61 -20.21 -10.12
N THR A 20 10.81 -19.91 -9.58
CA THR A 20 12.07 -20.13 -10.29
C THR A 20 12.32 -21.61 -10.59
N ILE A 21 12.09 -22.48 -9.60
CA ILE A 21 12.25 -23.94 -9.74
C ILE A 21 11.26 -24.49 -10.76
N ALA A 22 9.99 -24.07 -10.70
CA ALA A 22 8.96 -24.53 -11.63
C ALA A 22 9.39 -24.30 -13.10
N VAL A 23 9.91 -23.12 -13.40
CA VAL A 23 10.39 -22.78 -14.74
C VAL A 23 11.68 -23.51 -15.10
N ARG A 24 12.68 -23.53 -14.20
CA ARG A 24 14.00 -24.12 -14.47
C ARG A 24 13.99 -25.63 -14.57
N GLU A 25 13.17 -26.28 -13.76
CA GLU A 25 13.09 -27.74 -13.63
C GLU A 25 11.83 -28.32 -14.30
N GLN A 26 10.99 -27.47 -14.93
CA GLN A 26 9.75 -27.85 -15.60
C GLN A 26 8.80 -28.66 -14.70
N LEU A 27 8.64 -28.18 -13.47
CA LEU A 27 7.85 -28.85 -12.44
C LEU A 27 6.44 -28.28 -12.34
N THR A 28 5.50 -29.13 -11.91
CA THR A 28 4.17 -28.67 -11.49
C THR A 28 4.28 -27.73 -10.28
N PRO A 29 3.30 -26.85 -10.04
CA PRO A 29 3.30 -25.96 -8.89
C PRO A 29 3.53 -26.68 -7.55
N GLU A 30 2.94 -27.85 -7.35
CA GLU A 30 3.06 -28.64 -6.12
C GLU A 30 4.48 -29.20 -5.94
N GLN A 31 5.04 -29.76 -7.02
CA GLN A 31 6.41 -30.28 -7.02
C GLN A 31 7.43 -29.16 -6.77
N ALA A 32 7.23 -28.00 -7.40
CA ALA A 32 8.11 -26.85 -7.23
C ALA A 32 8.04 -26.29 -5.81
N ALA A 33 6.86 -26.25 -5.20
CA ALA A 33 6.67 -25.87 -3.80
C ALA A 33 7.42 -26.82 -2.85
N TYR A 34 7.23 -28.13 -3.02
CA TYR A 34 7.93 -29.14 -2.23
C TYR A 34 9.46 -29.01 -2.36
N ARG A 35 9.94 -28.82 -3.59
CA ARG A 35 11.37 -28.64 -3.87
C ARG A 35 11.92 -27.35 -3.25
N ALA A 36 11.19 -26.25 -3.31
CA ALA A 36 11.56 -24.99 -2.68
C ALA A 36 11.66 -25.14 -1.16
N GLN A 37 10.70 -25.79 -0.52
CA GLN A 37 10.72 -26.06 0.92
C GLN A 37 11.94 -26.90 1.30
N ALA A 38 12.21 -27.99 0.56
CA ALA A 38 13.39 -28.83 0.81
C ALA A 38 14.73 -28.06 0.70
N LEU A 39 14.80 -27.04 -0.17
CA LEU A 39 15.98 -26.18 -0.30
C LEU A 39 16.08 -25.10 0.79
N LEU A 40 14.95 -24.67 1.36
CA LEU A 40 14.90 -23.68 2.44
C LEU A 40 15.05 -24.30 3.83
N GLU A 41 14.78 -25.60 3.98
CA GLU A 41 14.86 -26.33 5.25
C GLU A 41 16.19 -26.12 6.01
N PRO A 42 17.38 -26.14 5.37
CA PRO A 42 18.64 -25.91 6.08
C PRO A 42 18.78 -24.50 6.67
N TYR A 43 17.97 -23.53 6.19
CA TYR A 43 17.99 -22.12 6.61
C TYR A 43 16.78 -21.75 7.49
N ALA A 44 15.99 -22.73 7.94
CA ALA A 44 14.71 -22.47 8.60
C ALA A 44 14.82 -21.53 9.82
N GLU A 45 15.85 -21.71 10.67
CA GLU A 45 16.05 -20.87 11.86
C GLU A 45 16.54 -19.45 11.52
N ASP A 46 17.35 -19.30 10.47
CA ASP A 46 17.80 -17.98 10.00
C ASP A 46 16.63 -17.19 9.40
N LEU A 47 15.78 -17.86 8.62
CA LEU A 47 14.56 -17.29 8.05
C LEU A 47 13.62 -16.82 9.16
N LYS A 48 13.31 -17.71 10.11
CA LYS A 48 12.51 -17.41 11.29
C LYS A 48 13.02 -16.18 12.05
N THR A 49 14.34 -16.11 12.27
CA THR A 49 14.95 -14.98 12.97
C THR A 49 14.79 -13.68 12.19
N ALA A 50 14.98 -13.70 10.87
CA ALA A 50 14.76 -12.53 10.02
C ALA A 50 13.29 -12.06 10.08
N GLU A 51 12.33 -12.98 10.04
CA GLU A 51 10.90 -12.64 10.00
C GLU A 51 10.33 -12.10 11.30
N THR A 52 10.86 -12.50 12.46
CA THR A 52 10.44 -11.89 13.72
C THR A 52 10.64 -10.37 13.75
N ARG A 53 11.48 -9.84 12.84
CA ARG A 53 11.77 -8.42 12.68
C ARG A 53 11.07 -7.79 11.47
N GLU A 54 10.40 -8.58 10.65
CA GLU A 54 9.72 -8.12 9.44
C GLU A 54 8.20 -8.16 9.59
N ARG A 55 7.54 -7.15 9.04
CA ARG A 55 6.09 -7.09 8.88
C ARG A 55 5.80 -6.85 7.41
N ALA A 56 5.08 -7.78 6.79
CA ALA A 56 4.76 -7.70 5.38
C ALA A 56 3.25 -7.69 5.18
N ILE A 57 2.79 -6.83 4.28
CA ILE A 57 1.42 -6.79 3.77
C ILE A 57 1.52 -7.17 2.29
N LEU A 58 0.84 -8.24 1.90
CA LEU A 58 0.81 -8.68 0.52
C LEU A 58 -0.22 -7.86 -0.26
N LEU A 59 0.22 -7.23 -1.36
CA LEU A 59 -0.67 -6.61 -2.33
C LEU A 59 -0.91 -7.57 -3.50
N LEU A 60 -2.14 -8.06 -3.63
CA LEU A 60 -2.56 -8.93 -4.74
C LEU A 60 -3.21 -8.11 -5.85
N HIS A 61 -2.84 -8.36 -7.09
CA HIS A 61 -3.50 -7.75 -8.23
C HIS A 61 -4.97 -8.20 -8.38
N HIS A 62 -5.27 -9.45 -8.06
CA HIS A 62 -6.60 -10.07 -8.21
C HIS A 62 -6.70 -11.34 -7.33
N GLU A 63 -7.91 -11.85 -7.07
CA GLU A 63 -8.13 -13.11 -6.31
C GLU A 63 -7.96 -14.38 -7.16
N ASP A 64 -8.20 -14.27 -8.46
CA ASP A 64 -7.83 -15.29 -9.44
C ASP A 64 -6.36 -15.12 -9.92
N PRO A 65 -5.52 -16.16 -9.79
CA PRO A 65 -4.10 -16.11 -10.16
C PRO A 65 -3.87 -15.86 -11.66
N ALA A 66 -4.76 -16.34 -12.54
CA ALA A 66 -4.62 -16.12 -13.98
C ALA A 66 -4.80 -14.64 -14.35
N THR A 67 -5.84 -14.02 -13.80
CA THR A 67 -6.08 -12.58 -13.93
C THR A 67 -4.96 -11.76 -13.29
N GLY A 68 -4.44 -12.17 -12.13
CA GLY A 68 -3.28 -11.54 -11.49
C GLY A 68 -2.04 -11.56 -12.40
N THR A 69 -1.75 -12.71 -12.99
CA THR A 69 -0.64 -12.89 -13.95
C THR A 69 -0.80 -11.99 -15.16
N ALA A 70 -1.98 -11.97 -15.78
CA ALA A 70 -2.26 -11.14 -16.95
C ALA A 70 -2.04 -9.65 -16.65
N ARG A 71 -2.47 -9.18 -15.47
CA ARG A 71 -2.27 -7.79 -15.02
C ARG A 71 -0.80 -7.47 -14.78
N ALA A 72 -0.06 -8.35 -14.11
CA ALA A 72 1.37 -8.16 -13.88
C ALA A 72 2.13 -8.03 -15.23
N LEU A 73 1.82 -8.88 -16.20
CA LEU A 73 2.42 -8.84 -17.54
C LEU A 73 2.00 -7.62 -18.37
N SER A 74 0.81 -7.07 -18.16
CA SER A 74 0.31 -5.92 -18.93
C SER A 74 1.12 -4.63 -18.74
N HIS A 75 1.87 -4.53 -17.63
CA HIS A 75 2.73 -3.38 -17.34
C HIS A 75 4.12 -3.46 -17.97
N GLU A 76 4.44 -4.58 -18.61
CA GLU A 76 5.77 -4.87 -19.14
C GLU A 76 5.89 -4.45 -20.60
N LYS A 77 6.99 -3.79 -20.95
CA LYS A 77 7.22 -3.31 -22.33
C LYS A 77 7.46 -4.45 -23.31
N SER A 78 8.01 -5.57 -22.84
CA SER A 78 8.28 -6.76 -23.61
C SER A 78 8.26 -7.96 -22.67
N VAL A 79 7.59 -9.04 -23.07
CA VAL A 79 7.42 -10.24 -22.27
C VAL A 79 8.02 -11.43 -23.03
N THR A 80 9.01 -12.08 -22.44
CA THR A 80 9.54 -13.35 -22.96
C THR A 80 8.68 -14.51 -22.48
N PRO A 81 8.64 -15.64 -23.20
CA PRO A 81 7.91 -16.83 -22.76
C PRO A 81 8.32 -17.28 -21.35
N THR A 82 9.62 -17.34 -21.08
CA THR A 82 10.16 -17.73 -19.77
C THR A 82 9.72 -16.79 -18.64
N TYR A 83 9.62 -15.48 -18.90
CA TYR A 83 9.14 -14.54 -17.90
C TYR A 83 7.63 -14.64 -17.68
N ALA A 84 6.86 -14.91 -18.74
CA ALA A 84 5.42 -15.20 -18.62
C ALA A 84 5.17 -16.45 -17.77
N ASP A 85 5.93 -17.53 -18.03
CA ASP A 85 5.83 -18.78 -17.26
C ASP A 85 6.22 -18.55 -15.79
N TYR A 86 7.29 -17.78 -15.55
CA TYR A 86 7.68 -17.39 -14.20
C TYR A 86 6.57 -16.62 -13.49
N GLN A 87 5.99 -15.60 -14.13
CA GLN A 87 4.91 -14.80 -13.54
C GLN A 87 3.66 -15.64 -13.27
N HIS A 88 3.34 -16.61 -14.14
CA HIS A 88 2.26 -17.55 -13.93
C HIS A 88 2.50 -18.41 -12.68
N HIS A 89 3.66 -19.06 -12.59
CA HIS A 89 4.01 -19.86 -11.42
C HIS A 89 4.11 -19.03 -10.15
N LEU A 90 4.60 -17.79 -10.23
CA LEU A 90 4.66 -16.86 -9.11
C LEU A 90 3.26 -16.63 -8.53
N HIS A 91 2.27 -16.31 -9.36
CA HIS A 91 0.90 -16.10 -8.90
C HIS A 91 0.27 -17.39 -8.35
N LEU A 92 0.50 -18.55 -8.97
CA LEU A 92 0.01 -19.82 -8.40
C LEU A 92 0.56 -20.07 -7.00
N GLN A 93 1.86 -19.81 -6.78
CA GLN A 93 2.48 -20.00 -5.46
C GLN A 93 2.00 -18.97 -4.44
N ILE A 94 1.84 -17.70 -4.84
CA ILE A 94 1.29 -16.67 -3.96
C ILE A 94 -0.10 -17.09 -3.50
N HIS A 95 -0.99 -17.48 -4.43
CA HIS A 95 -2.36 -17.84 -4.10
C HIS A 95 -2.45 -19.11 -3.25
N ARG A 96 -1.57 -20.09 -3.48
CA ARG A 96 -1.43 -21.25 -2.59
C ARG A 96 -1.11 -20.82 -1.15
N LEU A 97 -0.09 -19.97 -0.98
CA LEU A 97 0.30 -19.51 0.35
C LEU A 97 -0.74 -18.60 1.01
N VAL A 98 -1.49 -17.83 0.23
CA VAL A 98 -2.66 -17.08 0.74
C VAL A 98 -3.74 -18.03 1.23
N ALA A 99 -4.08 -19.07 0.48
CA ALA A 99 -5.04 -20.10 0.88
C ALA A 99 -4.60 -20.88 2.12
N GLU A 100 -3.29 -21.04 2.32
CA GLU A 100 -2.68 -21.62 3.52
C GLU A 100 -2.58 -20.65 4.71
N ASN A 101 -3.10 -19.41 4.59
CA ASN A 101 -3.00 -18.35 5.60
C ASN A 101 -1.56 -18.02 6.02
N ARG A 102 -0.63 -18.07 5.07
CA ARG A 102 0.80 -17.86 5.32
C ARG A 102 1.19 -16.39 5.31
N PHE A 103 0.33 -15.51 4.83
CA PHE A 103 0.47 -14.07 4.93
C PHE A 103 -0.46 -13.54 6.04
N ALA A 104 0.10 -12.76 6.96
CA ALA A 104 -0.69 -12.14 8.03
C ALA A 104 -1.72 -11.14 7.49
N ASP A 105 -1.34 -10.42 6.43
CA ASP A 105 -2.15 -9.38 5.82
C ASP A 105 -2.10 -9.47 4.30
N VAL A 106 -3.29 -9.47 3.69
CA VAL A 106 -3.47 -9.50 2.24
C VAL A 106 -4.48 -8.41 1.85
N ILE A 107 -4.10 -7.57 0.91
CA ILE A 107 -4.97 -6.56 0.28
C ILE A 107 -5.08 -6.91 -1.20
N VAL A 108 -6.30 -7.16 -1.65
CA VAL A 108 -6.60 -7.28 -3.08
C VAL A 108 -6.83 -5.88 -3.64
N VAL A 109 -6.01 -5.50 -4.61
CA VAL A 109 -6.05 -4.20 -5.29
C VAL A 109 -7.22 -4.14 -6.26
N ASP A 110 -7.38 -5.16 -7.10
CA ASP A 110 -8.46 -5.31 -8.09
C ASP A 110 -9.10 -4.03 -8.67
N GLY A 111 -8.30 -3.15 -9.27
CA GLY A 111 -8.80 -1.92 -9.89
C GLY A 111 -9.42 -0.90 -8.92
N ARG A 112 -9.34 -1.16 -7.60
CA ARG A 112 -9.77 -0.22 -6.57
C ARG A 112 -8.99 1.09 -6.68
N PRO A 113 -9.60 2.23 -6.34
CA PRO A 113 -8.90 3.50 -6.30
C PRO A 113 -7.66 3.40 -5.40
N VAL A 114 -6.55 3.99 -5.84
CA VAL A 114 -5.27 4.00 -5.08
C VAL A 114 -5.48 4.49 -3.65
N ALA A 115 -6.30 5.53 -3.47
CA ALA A 115 -6.63 6.05 -2.14
C ALA A 115 -7.28 5.00 -1.21
N ALA A 116 -8.12 4.11 -1.74
CA ALA A 116 -8.76 3.06 -0.95
C ALA A 116 -7.76 1.94 -0.58
N VAL A 117 -6.82 1.63 -1.47
CA VAL A 117 -5.73 0.67 -1.18
C VAL A 117 -4.76 1.25 -0.15
N GLN A 118 -4.43 2.54 -0.28
CA GLN A 118 -3.61 3.27 0.70
C GLN A 118 -4.29 3.32 2.07
N ASP A 119 -5.60 3.54 2.14
CA ASP A 119 -6.34 3.49 3.41
C ASP A 119 -6.26 2.12 4.08
N ASP A 120 -6.49 1.02 3.35
CA ASP A 120 -6.31 -0.34 3.88
C ASP A 120 -4.88 -0.58 4.39
N LEU A 121 -3.89 -0.14 3.62
CA LEU A 121 -2.48 -0.26 3.98
C LEU A 121 -2.21 0.51 5.28
N ARG A 122 -2.69 1.75 5.40
CA ARG A 122 -2.54 2.56 6.61
C ARG A 122 -3.20 1.91 7.81
N ARG A 123 -4.44 1.44 7.67
CA ARG A 123 -5.18 0.78 8.76
C ARG A 123 -4.47 -0.46 9.29
N ARG A 124 -3.82 -1.24 8.42
CA ARG A 124 -3.04 -2.43 8.82
C ARG A 124 -1.66 -2.07 9.39
N MET A 125 -1.03 -1.01 8.90
CA MET A 125 0.30 -0.58 9.38
C MET A 125 0.23 0.21 10.70
N HIS A 126 -0.82 1.00 10.92
CA HIS A 126 -0.93 1.92 12.06
C HIS A 126 -0.73 1.25 13.44
N PRO A 127 -1.32 0.07 13.73
CA PRO A 127 -1.09 -0.63 15.01
C PRO A 127 0.38 -1.03 15.25
N HIS A 128 1.21 -1.00 14.21
CA HIS A 128 2.60 -1.48 14.24
C HIS A 128 3.62 -0.35 14.16
N THR A 129 3.22 0.87 13.79
CA THR A 129 4.13 2.02 13.75
C THR A 129 3.39 3.35 13.91
N ALA A 130 3.90 4.21 14.80
CA ALA A 130 3.40 5.56 14.98
C ALA A 130 3.71 6.49 13.78
N LEU A 131 4.56 6.06 12.84
CA LEU A 131 4.89 6.83 11.63
C LEU A 131 3.72 6.90 10.65
N VAL A 132 2.82 5.92 10.70
CA VAL A 132 1.62 5.84 9.86
C VAL A 132 0.43 6.31 10.71
N PRO A 133 -0.27 7.39 10.34
CA PRO A 133 -1.47 7.82 11.05
C PRO A 133 -2.60 6.82 10.85
N ALA A 134 -3.57 6.80 11.78
CA ALA A 134 -4.69 5.85 11.79
C ALA A 134 -5.63 5.95 10.57
N GLY A 135 -5.47 6.96 9.71
CA GLY A 135 -6.48 7.39 8.75
C GLY A 135 -7.61 8.08 9.51
N CYS A 136 -7.70 9.41 9.40
CA CYS A 136 -8.62 10.19 10.23
C CYS A 136 -9.63 10.99 9.41
N LEU A 137 -9.57 10.89 8.09
CA LEU A 137 -10.57 11.51 7.20
C LEU A 137 -12.00 10.96 7.34
N PRO A 138 -12.25 9.68 7.71
CA PRO A 138 -13.62 9.22 7.96
C PRO A 138 -14.26 10.01 9.11
N GLY A 139 -15.24 10.86 8.77
CA GLY A 139 -15.94 11.73 9.73
C GLY A 139 -15.52 13.20 9.72
N VAL A 140 -14.47 13.58 8.98
CA VAL A 140 -14.04 14.97 8.83
C VAL A 140 -14.74 15.61 7.62
N ARG A 141 -15.44 16.72 7.85
CA ARG A 141 -16.06 17.53 6.80
C ARG A 141 -15.02 18.48 6.20
N ILE A 142 -14.70 18.26 4.93
CA ILE A 142 -13.76 19.11 4.19
C ILE A 142 -14.54 20.03 3.24
N LEU A 143 -14.23 21.34 3.28
CA LEU A 143 -14.68 22.32 2.29
C LEU A 143 -13.47 22.88 1.54
N ALA A 144 -13.39 22.63 0.23
CA ALA A 144 -12.37 23.23 -0.61
C ALA A 144 -12.83 24.62 -1.11
N LEU A 145 -11.99 25.64 -0.91
CA LEU A 145 -12.19 27.00 -1.37
C LEU A 145 -11.30 27.25 -2.59
N GLY A 146 -11.90 27.19 -3.77
CA GLY A 146 -11.26 27.49 -5.05
C GLY A 146 -11.63 28.89 -5.57
N GLY A 147 -10.79 29.45 -6.45
CA GLY A 147 -10.99 30.78 -7.03
C GLY A 147 -9.68 31.52 -7.29
N MET A 148 -9.72 32.53 -8.15
CA MET A 148 -8.56 33.37 -8.50
C MET A 148 -8.11 34.24 -7.31
N SER A 149 -6.94 34.89 -7.43
CA SER A 149 -6.53 35.92 -6.46
C SER A 149 -7.67 36.92 -6.24
N GLU A 150 -7.81 37.43 -5.01
CA GLU A 150 -8.82 38.44 -4.63
C GLU A 150 -10.29 37.99 -4.72
N SER A 151 -10.58 36.72 -5.05
CA SER A 151 -11.96 36.20 -5.12
C SER A 151 -12.63 35.97 -3.75
N GLY A 152 -12.05 36.50 -2.66
CA GLY A 152 -12.60 36.37 -1.30
C GLY A 152 -12.39 35.02 -0.60
N LYS A 153 -11.59 34.08 -1.16
CA LYS A 153 -11.33 32.75 -0.52
C LYS A 153 -10.84 32.88 0.91
N SER A 154 -9.87 33.74 1.16
CA SER A 154 -9.30 33.96 2.49
C SER A 154 -10.34 34.50 3.47
N THR A 155 -11.21 35.40 3.00
CA THR A 155 -12.30 35.96 3.80
C THR A 155 -13.35 34.91 4.13
N ALA A 156 -13.72 34.07 3.15
CA ALA A 156 -14.65 32.97 3.36
C ALA A 156 -14.09 31.92 4.33
N GLY A 157 -12.80 31.55 4.19
CA GLY A 157 -12.12 30.65 5.10
C GLY A 157 -12.05 31.19 6.53
N GLU A 158 -11.74 32.48 6.68
CA GLU A 158 -11.72 33.14 7.99
C GLU A 158 -13.11 33.25 8.63
N TYR A 159 -14.14 33.51 7.82
CA TYR A 159 -15.53 33.46 8.27
C TYR A 159 -15.92 32.06 8.76
N LEU A 160 -15.58 31.00 8.00
CA LEU A 160 -15.86 29.62 8.40
C LEU A 160 -15.10 29.22 9.67
N ARG A 161 -13.86 29.68 9.84
CA ARG A 161 -13.07 29.45 11.05
C ARG A 161 -13.72 30.09 12.27
N THR A 162 -14.07 31.37 12.17
CA THR A 162 -14.59 32.16 13.31
C THR A 162 -16.05 31.87 13.65
N ARG A 163 -16.89 31.57 12.65
CA ARG A 163 -18.34 31.39 12.84
C ARG A 163 -18.79 29.93 12.87
N HIS A 164 -18.04 29.04 12.24
CA HIS A 164 -18.45 27.64 12.05
C HIS A 164 -17.43 26.62 12.59
N GLY A 165 -16.37 27.09 13.24
CA GLY A 165 -15.38 26.24 13.93
C GLY A 165 -14.48 25.44 12.98
N TYR A 166 -14.38 25.83 11.72
CA TYR A 166 -13.50 25.14 10.77
C TYR A 166 -12.03 25.42 11.07
N ALA A 167 -11.17 24.40 11.02
CA ALA A 167 -9.73 24.64 10.93
C ALA A 167 -9.35 25.02 9.50
N ARG A 168 -8.44 25.98 9.36
CA ARG A 168 -8.10 26.60 8.08
C ARG A 168 -6.74 26.13 7.59
N LEU A 169 -6.70 25.41 6.47
CA LEU A 169 -5.51 24.75 5.95
C LEU A 169 -5.16 25.24 4.54
N LYS A 170 -3.87 25.36 4.27
CA LYS A 170 -3.32 25.68 2.96
C LYS A 170 -2.91 24.40 2.25
N ILE A 171 -3.41 24.18 1.04
CA ILE A 171 -3.07 23.00 0.22
C ILE A 171 -1.56 22.92 -0.01
N SER A 172 -0.92 24.06 -0.30
CA SER A 172 0.52 24.12 -0.53
C SER A 172 1.34 23.64 0.66
N TYR A 173 1.00 24.12 1.85
CA TYR A 173 1.67 23.72 3.09
C TYR A 173 1.53 22.22 3.36
N LEU A 174 0.33 21.66 3.15
CA LEU A 174 0.10 20.21 3.33
C LEU A 174 0.92 19.38 2.35
N ILE A 175 0.99 19.81 1.09
CA ILE A 175 1.81 19.15 0.06
C ILE A 175 3.29 19.25 0.40
N GLU A 176 3.77 20.42 0.80
CA GLU A 176 5.18 20.67 1.12
C GLU A 176 5.66 19.91 2.36
N ASP A 177 4.86 19.87 3.44
CA ASP A 177 5.19 19.09 4.64
C ASP A 177 5.22 17.58 4.34
N ALA A 178 4.23 17.07 3.60
CA ALA A 178 4.20 15.67 3.19
C ALA A 178 5.38 15.32 2.26
N ALA A 179 5.70 16.19 1.30
CA ALA A 179 6.84 16.02 0.40
C ALA A 179 8.17 15.99 1.16
N HIS A 180 8.35 16.88 2.13
CA HIS A 180 9.54 16.92 2.98
C HIS A 180 9.73 15.60 3.73
N ARG A 181 8.66 15.04 4.31
CA ARG A 181 8.70 13.73 4.98
C ARG A 181 9.00 12.58 4.03
N ALA A 182 8.53 12.67 2.79
CA ALA A 182 8.78 11.69 1.74
C ALA A 182 10.15 11.87 1.04
N GLY A 183 10.93 12.89 1.41
CA GLY A 183 12.20 13.19 0.75
C GLY A 183 12.06 13.67 -0.70
N ILE A 184 10.90 14.22 -1.08
CA ILE A 184 10.63 14.77 -2.42
C ILE A 184 11.07 16.24 -2.45
N PRO A 185 12.10 16.61 -3.24
CA PRO A 185 12.67 17.96 -3.19
C PRO A 185 11.75 19.06 -3.74
N ASP A 186 10.99 18.76 -4.79
CA ASP A 186 10.03 19.68 -5.40
C ASP A 186 8.70 18.96 -5.68
N PRO A 187 7.67 19.17 -4.85
CA PRO A 187 6.40 18.51 -5.04
C PRO A 187 5.57 19.10 -6.18
N TYR A 188 5.95 20.20 -6.82
CA TYR A 188 5.17 20.79 -7.91
C TYR A 188 5.61 20.33 -9.30
N SER A 189 6.81 19.74 -9.43
CA SER A 189 7.29 19.11 -10.67
C SER A 189 6.83 17.66 -10.87
N ILE A 190 6.24 17.03 -9.86
CA ILE A 190 5.73 15.65 -9.95
C ILE A 190 4.33 15.59 -10.56
N ALA A 191 3.91 14.38 -10.97
CA ALA A 191 2.60 14.16 -11.57
C ALA A 191 1.45 14.60 -10.62
N PRO A 192 0.35 15.18 -11.14
CA PRO A 192 -0.77 15.65 -10.33
C PRO A 192 -1.36 14.60 -9.38
N VAL A 193 -1.37 13.33 -9.79
CA VAL A 193 -1.84 12.22 -8.96
C VAL A 193 -1.00 12.07 -7.68
N VAL A 194 0.33 12.18 -7.79
CA VAL A 194 1.23 12.09 -6.63
C VAL A 194 1.05 13.28 -5.70
N ARG A 195 0.79 14.48 -6.25
CA ARG A 195 0.45 15.66 -5.44
C ARG A 195 -0.86 15.49 -4.67
N ALA A 196 -1.86 14.85 -5.27
CA ALA A 196 -3.10 14.53 -4.59
C ALA A 196 -2.87 13.53 -3.44
N GLU A 197 -1.99 12.55 -3.63
CA GLU A 197 -1.59 11.62 -2.57
C GLU A 197 -0.87 12.32 -1.41
N LEU A 198 0.04 13.25 -1.71
CA LEU A 198 0.70 14.08 -0.69
C LEU A 198 -0.30 14.94 0.09
N LEU A 199 -1.27 15.55 -0.60
CA LEU A 199 -2.33 16.32 0.05
C LEU A 199 -3.17 15.45 0.99
N LEU A 200 -3.53 14.22 0.57
CA LEU A 200 -4.26 13.27 1.41
C LEU A 200 -3.44 12.85 2.64
N ASP A 201 -2.15 12.57 2.48
CA ASP A 201 -1.27 12.23 3.63
C ASP A 201 -1.16 13.38 4.62
N GLY A 202 -0.96 14.62 4.14
CA GLY A 202 -0.92 15.81 4.98
C GLY A 202 -2.24 16.04 5.73
N LEU A 203 -3.37 15.83 5.05
CA LEU A 203 -4.71 15.92 5.66
C LEU A 203 -4.92 14.86 6.76
N ASP A 204 -4.59 13.60 6.48
CA ASP A 204 -4.73 12.51 7.44
C ASP A 204 -3.89 12.77 8.70
N ARG A 205 -2.64 13.22 8.53
CA ARG A 205 -1.77 13.57 9.67
C ARG A 205 -2.30 14.75 10.45
N TYR A 206 -2.79 15.79 9.77
CA TYR A 206 -3.40 16.94 10.44
C TYR A 206 -4.60 16.51 11.27
N ALA A 207 -5.53 15.75 10.67
CA ALA A 207 -6.73 15.25 11.34
C ALA A 207 -6.38 14.32 12.51
N ALA A 208 -5.38 13.46 12.38
CA ALA A 208 -4.90 12.60 13.46
C ALA A 208 -4.33 13.41 14.64
N ALA A 209 -3.52 14.44 14.36
CA ALA A 209 -2.94 15.30 15.39
C ALA A 209 -3.98 16.22 16.05
N HIS A 210 -5.03 16.60 15.31
CA HIS A 210 -6.09 17.50 15.75
C HIS A 210 -7.44 16.78 15.73
N HIS A 211 -7.53 15.63 16.39
CA HIS A 211 -8.72 14.77 16.43
C HIS A 211 -9.99 15.46 16.97
N PHE A 212 -9.86 16.62 17.61
CA PHE A 212 -10.97 17.47 18.07
C PHE A 212 -11.55 18.37 16.96
N HIS A 213 -10.90 18.47 15.80
CA HIS A 213 -11.38 19.18 14.63
C HIS A 213 -12.05 18.22 13.64
N ASP A 214 -13.37 18.32 13.50
CA ASP A 214 -14.18 17.54 12.56
C ASP A 214 -14.51 18.32 11.27
N ARG A 215 -14.03 19.57 11.13
CA ARG A 215 -14.35 20.49 10.03
C ARG A 215 -13.10 21.22 9.56
N LEU A 216 -12.74 21.06 8.29
CA LEU A 216 -11.54 21.65 7.69
C LEU A 216 -11.92 22.45 6.43
N THR A 217 -11.32 23.64 6.26
CA THR A 217 -11.30 24.32 4.97
C THR A 217 -9.95 24.16 4.32
N LEU A 218 -9.92 23.78 3.04
CA LEU A 218 -8.73 23.73 2.22
C LEU A 218 -8.69 24.88 1.24
N GLU A 219 -7.62 25.67 1.28
CA GLU A 219 -7.45 26.80 0.38
C GLU A 219 -6.34 26.52 -0.62
N SER A 220 -6.68 26.68 -1.91
CA SER A 220 -5.66 26.70 -2.95
C SER A 220 -4.85 28.00 -2.87
N LEU A 221 -3.57 27.92 -3.22
CA LEU A 221 -2.86 29.11 -3.64
C LEU A 221 -3.48 29.64 -4.95
N SER A 222 -3.43 30.95 -5.09
CA SER A 222 -3.66 31.68 -6.33
C SER A 222 -2.34 31.91 -7.04
#